data_AF-A0A165TIJ9-F1
#
_entry.id   AF-A0A165TIJ9-F1
#
_cell.length_a   1.000
_cell.length_b   1.000
_cell.length_c   1.000
_cell.angle_alpha   90.00
_cell.angle_beta   90.00
_cell.angle_gamma   90.00
#
_symmetry.space_group_name_H-M   'P 1'
#
loop_
_entity.id
_entity.type
_entity.pdbx_description
1 polymer ?
#
loop_
_entity_poly.entity_id
_entity_poly.type
_entity_poly.pdbx_seq_one_letter_code
_entity_poly.pdbx_strand_id
1 'polypeptide(L)' 'MPPLPSPLLCPRRAFLASLILASKFMQDKCYSNRAWAKLTGLHPREIGRCERALGEMLEWRLWV' A
#
# COMPACT_ATOMS: atom_id res chain seq x y z
N MET A 1 22.99 -1.45 6.82
CA MET A 1 21.71 -1.62 7.54
C MET A 1 21.02 -2.84 6.96
N PRO A 2 20.62 -3.85 7.75
CA PRO A 2 19.93 -5.00 7.20
C PRO A 2 18.61 -4.54 6.56
N PRO A 3 18.20 -5.11 5.41
CA PRO A 3 16.90 -4.81 4.84
C PRO A 3 15.84 -5.22 5.85
N LEU A 4 15.02 -4.27 6.30
CA LEU A 4 13.85 -4.61 7.10
C LEU A 4 13.01 -5.62 6.32
N PRO A 5 12.44 -6.64 6.99
CA PRO A 5 11.62 -7.64 6.34
C PRO A 5 10.55 -6.97 5.49
N SER A 6 10.40 -7.43 4.24
CA SER A 6 9.48 -6.84 3.28
C SER A 6 8.09 -6.74 3.91
N PRO A 7 7.45 -5.56 3.96
CA PRO A 7 6.16 -5.38 4.63
C PRO A 7 5.03 -6.21 3.99
N LEU A 8 5.30 -6.78 2.81
CA LEU A 8 4.45 -7.67 2.02
C LEU A 8 4.52 -9.14 2.47
N LEU A 9 5.38 -9.51 3.43
CA LEU A 9 5.41 -10.87 3.99
C LEU A 9 4.12 -11.25 4.72
N CYS A 10 3.32 -10.26 5.13
CA CYS A 10 1.97 -10.50 5.65
C CYS A 10 0.96 -10.41 4.49
N PRO A 11 0.23 -11.50 4.15
CA PRO A 11 -0.74 -11.49 3.04
C PRO A 11 -1.85 -10.45 3.24
N ARG A 12 -2.26 -10.20 4.48
CA ARG A 12 -3.19 -9.13 4.84
C ARG A 12 -2.68 -7.74 4.43
N ARG A 13 -1.39 -7.47 4.61
CA ARG A 13 -0.76 -6.18 4.27
C ARG A 13 -0.56 -6.03 2.77
N ALA A 14 -0.21 -7.12 2.08
CA ALA A 14 -0.11 -7.14 0.63
C ALA A 14 -1.48 -6.89 -0.03
N PHE A 15 -2.54 -7.54 0.45
CA PHE A 15 -3.91 -7.31 -0.03
C PHE A 15 -4.39 -5.88 0.26
N LEU A 16 -4.07 -5.34 1.43
CA LEU A 16 -4.39 -3.95 1.74
C LEU A 16 -3.66 -2.99 0.80
N ALA A 17 -2.37 -3.20 0.60
CA ALA A 17 -1.56 -2.38 -0.28
C ALA A 17 -2.10 -2.41 -1.72
N SER A 18 -2.48 -3.58 -2.23
CA SER A 18 -3.05 -3.69 -3.58
C SER A 18 -4.40 -2.97 -3.69
N LEU A 19 -5.26 -3.08 -2.68
CA LEU A 19 -6.54 -2.39 -2.64
C LEU A 19 -6.38 -0.86 -2.60
N ILE A 20 -5.47 -0.35 -1.78
CA ILE A 20 -5.20 1.09 -1.66
C ILE A 20 -4.63 1.62 -2.97
N LEU A 21 -3.69 0.89 -3.56
CA LEU A 21 -2.98 1.28 -4.76
C LEU A 21 -3.90 1.24 -5.99
N ALA A 22 -4.77 0.23 -6.09
CA ALA A 22 -5.85 0.18 -7.07
C ALA A 22 -6.88 1.31 -6.87
N SER A 23 -7.28 1.59 -5.62
CA SER A 23 -8.19 2.71 -5.33
C SER A 23 -7.58 4.04 -5.77
N LYS A 24 -6.29 4.24 -5.47
CA LYS A 24 -5.48 5.40 -5.90
C LYS A 24 -5.34 5.55 -7.40
N PHE A 25 -5.24 4.44 -8.10
CA PHE A 25 -5.11 4.43 -9.54
C PHE A 25 -6.44 4.73 -10.26
N MET A 26 -7.56 4.25 -9.73
CA MET A 26 -8.87 4.35 -10.39
C MET A 26 -9.71 5.58 -10.02
N GLN A 27 -9.49 6.19 -8.85
CA GLN A 27 -10.37 7.26 -8.35
C GLN A 27 -9.65 8.61 -8.28
N ASP A 28 -10.26 9.66 -8.84
CA ASP A 28 -9.77 11.05 -8.72
C ASP A 28 -9.80 11.56 -7.26
N LYS A 29 -10.75 11.06 -6.46
CA LYS A 29 -10.87 11.37 -5.02
C LYS A 29 -10.48 10.18 -4.16
N CYS A 30 -9.20 10.08 -3.86
CA CYS A 30 -8.71 9.00 -3.01
C CYS A 30 -8.64 9.35 -1.54
N TYR A 31 -8.98 8.37 -0.70
CA TYR A 31 -8.78 8.44 0.74
C TYR A 31 -7.29 8.58 1.06
N SER A 32 -6.96 9.56 1.91
CA SER A 32 -5.59 9.76 2.38
C SER A 32 -5.07 8.55 3.17
N ASN A 33 -3.75 8.38 3.24
CA ASN A 33 -3.13 7.31 4.05
C ASN A 33 -3.57 7.38 5.53
N ARG A 34 -3.96 8.55 6.04
CA ARG A 34 -4.54 8.70 7.39
C ARG A 34 -5.94 8.12 7.50
N ALA A 35 -6.77 8.24 6.47
CA ALA A 35 -8.10 7.65 6.44
C ALA A 35 -7.99 6.11 6.36
N TRP A 36 -7.12 5.60 5.51
CA TRP A 36 -6.80 4.17 5.46
C TRP A 36 -6.20 3.65 6.77
N ALA A 37 -5.36 4.45 7.45
CA ALA A 37 -4.83 4.11 8.78
C ALA A 37 -5.95 3.94 9.81
N LYS A 38 -6.92 4.85 9.83
CA LYS A 38 -8.10 4.72 10.69
C LYS A 38 -8.94 3.49 10.35
N LEU A 39 -9.14 3.20 9.06
CA LEU A 39 -9.96 2.07 8.60
C LEU A 39 -9.33 0.71 8.94
N THR A 40 -8.00 0.63 8.89
CA THR A 40 -7.25 -0.63 8.97
C THR A 40 -6.60 -0.87 10.34
N GLY A 41 -6.59 0.15 11.20
CA GLY A 41 -5.87 0.14 12.47
C GLY A 41 -4.35 0.15 12.33
N LEU A 42 -3.81 0.35 11.12
CA LEU A 42 -2.37 0.40 10.87
C LEU A 42 -1.82 1.82 10.97
N HIS A 43 -0.54 1.93 11.31
CA HIS A 43 0.12 3.23 11.33
C HIS A 43 0.22 3.80 9.90
N PRO A 44 -0.03 5.10 9.65
CA PRO A 44 0.00 5.68 8.30
C PRO A 44 1.33 5.48 7.57
N ARG A 45 2.44 5.42 8.32
CA ARG A 45 3.77 5.12 7.76
C ARG A 45 3.86 3.71 7.20
N GLU A 46 3.22 2.73 7.85
CA GLU A 46 3.23 1.34 7.36
C GLU A 46 2.46 1.22 6.07
N ILE A 47 1.32 1.90 5.95
CA ILE A 47 0.50 1.91 4.74
C ILE A 47 1.31 2.45 3.55
N GLY A 48 1.93 3.63 3.70
CA GLY A 48 2.76 4.20 2.64
C GLY A 48 3.96 3.32 2.28
N ARG A 49 4.51 2.57 3.25
CA ARG A 49 5.59 1.62 2.99
C ARG A 49 5.12 0.39 2.21
N CYS A 50 3.95 -0.16 2.54
CA CYS A 50 3.38 -1.30 1.83
C CYS A 50 3.00 -0.91 0.40
N GLU A 51 2.39 0.26 0.21
CA GLU A 51 2.04 0.80 -1.10
C GLU A 51 3.27 0.99 -1.98
N ARG A 52 4.31 1.66 -1.47
CA ARG A 52 5.56 1.83 -2.23
C ARG A 52 6.21 0.48 -2.54
N ALA A 53 6.31 -0.41 -1.57
CA ALA A 53 6.90 -1.74 -1.80
C ALA A 53 6.15 -2.52 -2.89
N LEU A 54 4.82 -2.46 -2.89
CA LEU A 54 4.00 -3.12 -3.90
C LEU A 54 4.09 -2.43 -5.27
N GLY A 55 4.09 -1.09 -5.30
CA GLY A 55 4.26 -0.31 -6.52
C GLY A 55 5.60 -0.59 -7.20
N GLU A 56 6.70 -0.62 -6.42
CA GLU A 56 8.03 -1.00 -6.92
C GLU A 56 8.04 -2.45 -7.45
N MET A 57 7.39 -3.40 -6.76
CA MET A 57 7.29 -4.79 -7.23
C MET A 57 6.49 -4.94 -8.53
N LEU A 58 5.52 -4.06 -8.76
CA LEU A 58 4.72 -4.01 -9.99
C LEU A 58 5.39 -3.14 -11.06
N GLU A 59 6.59 -2.60 -10.81
CA GLU A 59 7.26 -1.61 -11.66
C GLU A 59 6.37 -0.40 -12.00
N TRP A 60 5.44 -0.07 -11.09
CA TRP A 60 4.39 0.93 -11.28
C TRP A 60 3.49 0.69 -12.50
N ARG A 61 3.49 -0.53 -13.07
CA ARG A 61 2.66 -0.95 -14.21
C ARG A 61 1.26 -1.34 -13.76
N LEU A 62 0.46 -0.34 -13.45
CA LEU A 62 -0.90 -0.49 -12.90
C LEU A 62 -2.00 -0.50 -13.95
N TRP A 63 -1.62 -0.27 -15.20
CA TRP A 63 -2.49 -0.37 -16.36
C TRP A 63 -2.42 -1.77 -16.97
N VAL A 64 -3.52 -2.18 -17.63
CA VAL A 64 -3.57 -3.34 -18.53
C VAL A 64 -3.38 -2.84 -19.96
#